data_AF-A0A3L9YFI5-F1
#
_entry.id   AF-A0A3L9YFI5-F1
#
_cell.length_a   1.000
_cell.length_b   1.000
_cell.length_c   1.000
_cell.angle_alpha   90.00
_cell.angle_beta   90.00
_cell.angle_gamma   90.00
#
_symmetry.space_group_name_H-M   'P 1'
#
loop_
_entity.id
_entity.type
_entity.pdbx_description
1 polymer ?
#
loop_
_entity_poly.entity_id
_entity_poly.type
_entity_poly.pdbx_seq_one_letter_code
_entity_poly.pdbx_strand_id
1 'polypeptide(L)'
;MKNLKSHLIFNRSQRGGILLLVSLILALISIYHLYDFSSEDILDISSSEIVLLRKELDSLEIAEIEARKPKRYPFNPNFVTDYKAYTLGMSPEEFDRLKHFRSNNNWINSIADFKRVTQVSDSLLADISPYFKFPDWVTNPKPKRNSYKSKSIEKGFVDLAFDQKTDLNNATSEELQKVSGIGVALSSRIIAYRDKIGGFSNDIQLYSVWGLNESVVKRTLHLFAVKTPKEITKMDINSASASDIATIPGISFDLAKEIWEAIRLRERIESFSELEKIDKLSPLKLRLIQLYLSID
;
A
#
# COMPACT_ATOMS: atom_id res chain seq x y z
N MET A 1 44.62 9.57 -98.83
CA MET A 1 43.55 9.85 -97.84
C MET A 1 42.32 10.33 -98.60
N LYS A 2 41.18 9.68 -98.37
CA LYS A 2 39.93 9.88 -99.12
C LYS A 2 39.45 11.33 -99.05
N ASN A 3 38.91 11.81 -100.18
CA ASN A 3 38.25 13.10 -100.38
C ASN A 3 37.22 13.41 -99.27
N LEU A 4 37.55 14.27 -98.32
CA LEU A 4 36.56 14.97 -97.50
C LEU A 4 35.90 16.03 -98.40
N LYS A 5 34.84 15.65 -99.12
CA LYS A 5 33.99 16.62 -99.81
C LYS A 5 33.39 17.53 -98.75
N SER A 6 33.50 18.85 -98.91
CA SER A 6 32.85 19.80 -98.01
C SER A 6 31.34 19.56 -98.05
N HIS A 7 30.78 19.09 -96.94
CA HIS A 7 29.33 18.87 -96.78
C HIS A 7 28.58 20.20 -96.50
N LEU A 8 29.28 21.34 -96.55
CA LEU A 8 28.76 22.70 -96.27
C LEU A 8 28.57 23.54 -97.55
N ILE A 9 28.29 22.91 -98.69
CA ILE A 9 27.97 23.64 -99.93
C ILE A 9 26.46 23.88 -99.99
N PHE A 10 26.02 24.99 -99.41
CA PHE A 10 24.60 25.38 -99.42
C PHE A 10 24.28 26.25 -100.63
N ASN A 11 23.13 25.98 -101.27
CA ASN A 11 22.59 26.85 -102.33
C ASN A 11 22.05 28.17 -101.73
N ARG A 12 21.72 29.14 -102.59
CA ARG A 12 21.32 30.49 -102.15
C ARG A 12 20.06 30.48 -101.26
N SER A 13 19.10 29.59 -101.53
CA SER A 13 17.88 29.46 -100.71
C SER A 13 18.14 28.80 -99.35
N GLN A 14 18.99 27.77 -99.30
CA GLN A 14 19.41 27.11 -98.06
C GLN A 14 20.17 28.08 -97.13
N ARG A 15 21.06 28.92 -97.68
CA ARG A 15 21.74 29.96 -96.88
C ARG A 15 20.76 30.96 -96.27
N GLY A 16 19.74 31.36 -97.03
CA GLY A 16 18.66 32.21 -96.53
C GLY A 16 17.87 31.54 -95.40
N GLY A 17 17.53 30.26 -95.55
CA GLY A 17 16.86 29.48 -94.51
C GLY A 17 17.67 29.32 -93.23
N ILE A 18 18.98 29.05 -93.35
CA ILE A 18 19.89 28.95 -92.20
C ILE A 18 19.96 30.30 -91.46
N LEU A 19 20.09 31.42 -92.18
CA LEU A 19 20.12 32.75 -91.55
C LEU A 19 18.81 33.07 -90.82
N LEU A 20 17.67 32.73 -91.41
CA LEU A 20 16.36 32.90 -90.77
C LEU A 20 16.27 32.04 -89.50
N LEU A 21 16.68 30.77 -89.55
CA LEU A 21 16.67 29.86 -88.41
C LEU A 21 17.57 30.37 -87.28
N VAL A 22 18.79 30.82 -87.60
CA VAL A 22 19.72 31.40 -86.62
C VAL A 22 19.13 32.67 -86.02
N SER A 23 18.52 33.54 -86.83
CA SER A 23 17.83 34.73 -86.34
C SER A 23 16.67 34.39 -85.40
N LEU A 24 15.90 33.35 -85.72
CA LEU A 24 14.78 32.89 -84.88
C LEU A 24 15.29 32.33 -83.55
N ILE A 25 16.36 31.52 -83.58
CA ILE A 25 16.98 30.96 -82.36
C ILE A 25 17.52 32.09 -81.48
N LEU A 26 18.22 33.08 -82.07
CA LEU A 26 18.72 34.23 -81.33
C LEU A 26 17.59 35.08 -80.74
N ALA A 27 16.47 35.23 -81.47
CA ALA A 27 15.30 35.93 -80.96
C ALA A 27 14.66 35.19 -79.78
N LEU A 28 14.51 33.87 -79.86
CA LEU A 28 13.98 33.05 -78.77
C LEU A 28 14.89 33.08 -77.52
N ILE A 29 16.20 32.98 -77.71
CA ILE A 29 17.18 33.10 -76.62
C ILE A 29 17.10 34.51 -76.00
N SER A 30 16.97 35.55 -76.83
CA SER A 30 16.81 36.93 -76.35
C SER A 30 15.51 37.11 -75.56
N ILE A 31 14.39 36.56 -76.04
CA ILE A 31 13.11 36.58 -75.31
C ILE A 31 13.25 35.84 -73.97
N TYR A 32 13.87 34.67 -73.96
CA TYR A 32 14.12 33.90 -72.73
C TYR A 32 14.97 34.67 -71.70
N HIS A 33 15.95 35.45 -72.16
CA HIS A 33 16.78 36.26 -71.25
C HIS A 33 16.18 37.60 -70.86
N LEU A 34 15.32 38.19 -71.70
CA LEU A 34 14.70 39.49 -71.45
C LEU A 34 13.39 39.39 -70.66
N TYR A 35 12.68 38.26 -70.77
CA TYR A 35 11.47 37.99 -70.00
C TYR A 35 11.77 36.94 -68.93
N ASP A 36 11.51 37.31 -67.69
CA ASP A 36 11.52 36.37 -66.59
C ASP A 36 10.24 35.52 -66.67
N PHE A 37 10.38 34.26 -67.08
CA PHE A 37 9.30 33.28 -67.10
C PHE A 37 9.16 32.55 -65.75
N SER A 38 9.91 32.97 -64.71
CA SER A 38 9.62 32.48 -63.37
C SER A 38 8.20 32.89 -62.99
N SER A 39 7.37 31.90 -62.70
CA SER A 39 6.15 32.18 -61.95
C SER A 39 6.62 32.55 -60.56
N GLU A 40 6.26 33.74 -60.07
CA GLU A 40 6.38 34.02 -58.64
C GLU A 40 5.67 32.87 -57.91
N ASP A 41 6.40 32.18 -57.02
CA ASP A 41 5.81 31.16 -56.16
C ASP A 41 4.66 31.84 -55.39
N ILE A 42 3.42 31.54 -55.80
CA ILE A 42 2.17 32.13 -55.25
C ILE A 42 1.87 31.58 -53.84
N LEU A 43 2.84 30.95 -53.19
CA LEU A 43 2.72 30.53 -51.81
C LEU A 43 2.99 31.75 -50.93
N ASP A 44 1.93 32.51 -50.66
CA ASP A 44 1.97 33.60 -49.67
C ASP A 44 2.14 33.01 -48.25
N ILE A 45 3.39 32.73 -47.90
CA ILE A 45 3.82 32.24 -46.59
C ILE A 45 3.54 33.26 -45.47
N SER A 46 3.16 34.50 -45.83
CA SER A 46 2.80 35.58 -44.90
C SER A 46 1.30 35.72 -44.67
N SER A 47 0.48 34.94 -45.39
CA SER A 47 -0.96 34.90 -45.19
C SER A 47 -1.29 34.55 -43.74
N SER A 48 -2.29 35.23 -43.18
CA SER A 48 -2.68 35.05 -41.78
C SER A 48 -3.02 33.59 -41.42
N GLU A 49 -3.56 32.83 -42.36
CA GLU A 49 -3.88 31.41 -42.21
C GLU A 49 -2.63 30.55 -42.05
N ILE A 50 -1.58 30.79 -42.86
CA ILE A 50 -0.30 30.05 -42.77
C ILE A 50 0.44 30.39 -41.48
N VAL A 51 0.39 31.65 -41.04
CA VAL A 51 0.98 32.07 -39.75
C VAL A 51 0.29 31.37 -38.58
N LEU A 52 -1.04 31.24 -38.60
CA LEU A 52 -1.80 30.52 -37.59
C LEU A 52 -1.47 29.02 -37.58
N LEU A 53 -1.42 28.39 -38.75
CA LEU A 53 -1.08 26.98 -38.89
C LEU A 53 0.34 26.68 -38.39
N ARG A 54 1.31 27.55 -38.72
CA ARG A 54 2.69 27.42 -38.25
C ARG A 54 2.77 27.53 -36.72
N LYS A 55 2.06 28.48 -36.13
CA LYS A 55 1.99 28.63 -34.68
C LYS A 55 1.39 27.39 -34.01
N GLU A 56 0.38 26.78 -34.63
CA GLU A 56 -0.19 25.53 -34.15
C GLU A 56 0.84 24.40 -34.21
N LEU A 57 1.53 24.21 -35.33
CA LEU A 57 2.60 23.21 -35.49
C LEU A 57 3.73 23.41 -34.48
N ASP A 58 4.22 24.64 -34.30
CA ASP A 58 5.26 24.98 -33.33
C ASP A 58 4.79 24.64 -31.91
N SER A 59 3.51 24.90 -31.59
CA SER A 59 2.93 24.56 -30.29
C SER A 59 2.81 23.04 -30.06
N LEU A 60 2.46 22.28 -31.11
CA LEU A 60 2.37 20.83 -31.06
C LEU A 60 3.74 20.18 -30.91
N GLU A 61 4.77 20.72 -31.59
CA GLU A 61 6.15 20.25 -31.45
C GLU A 61 6.65 20.44 -30.01
N ILE A 62 6.41 21.62 -29.42
CA ILE A 62 6.77 21.89 -28.01
C ILE A 62 6.04 20.92 -27.07
N ALA A 63 4.74 20.70 -27.29
CA ALA A 63 3.96 19.78 -26.46
C ALA A 63 4.42 18.32 -26.59
N GLU A 64 4.79 17.87 -27.79
CA GLU A 64 5.30 16.52 -28.03
C GLU A 64 6.70 16.33 -27.40
N ILE A 65 7.58 17.33 -27.51
CA ILE A 65 8.88 17.34 -26.82
C ILE A 65 8.70 17.26 -25.31
N GLU A 66 7.72 17.97 -24.75
CA GLU A 66 7.40 17.92 -23.32
C GLU A 66 6.80 16.56 -22.92
N ALA A 67 5.91 15.99 -23.73
CA ALA A 67 5.28 14.70 -23.48
C ALA A 67 6.29 13.54 -23.51
N ARG A 68 7.33 13.63 -24.34
CA ARG A 68 8.42 12.64 -24.43
C ARG A 68 9.39 12.66 -23.25
N LYS A 69 9.42 13.72 -22.44
CA LYS A 69 10.28 13.77 -21.25
C LYS A 69 9.87 12.65 -20.28
N PRO A 70 10.83 11.83 -19.79
CA PRO A 70 10.51 10.77 -18.84
C PRO A 70 9.84 11.34 -17.59
N LYS A 71 8.59 10.93 -17.34
CA LYS A 71 7.86 11.32 -16.13
C LYS A 71 8.51 10.68 -14.92
N ARG A 72 9.16 11.50 -14.08
CA ARG A 72 9.73 11.04 -12.81
C ARG A 72 8.63 11.00 -11.75
N TYR A 73 8.26 9.79 -11.34
CA TYR A 73 7.25 9.60 -10.30
C TYR A 73 7.87 9.78 -8.91
N PRO A 74 7.17 10.46 -8.00
CA PRO A 74 7.55 10.50 -6.60
C PRO A 74 7.61 9.10 -5.98
N PHE A 75 8.56 8.85 -5.08
CA PHE A 75 8.80 7.55 -4.47
C PHE A 75 9.27 7.67 -3.03
N ASN A 76 9.09 6.63 -2.24
CA ASN A 76 9.60 6.59 -0.87
C ASN A 76 11.03 6.02 -0.88
N PRO A 77 12.04 6.75 -0.37
CA PRO A 77 13.44 6.30 -0.39
C PRO A 77 13.67 5.00 0.40
N ASN A 78 12.81 4.68 1.38
CA ASN A 78 12.89 3.44 2.15
C ASN A 78 12.46 2.18 1.39
N PHE A 79 11.93 2.31 0.17
CA PHE A 79 11.46 1.19 -0.64
C PHE A 79 12.13 1.15 -2.01
N VAL A 80 13.27 1.81 -2.16
CA VAL A 80 14.10 1.74 -3.36
C VAL A 80 14.61 0.30 -3.54
N THR A 81 14.45 -0.23 -4.75
CA THR A 81 15.00 -1.52 -5.20
C THR A 81 16.34 -1.32 -5.89
N ASP A 82 17.13 -2.37 -6.06
CA ASP A 82 18.44 -2.34 -6.73
C ASP A 82 18.34 -1.72 -8.13
N TYR A 83 17.36 -2.17 -8.92
CA TYR A 83 17.07 -1.60 -10.24
C TYR A 83 16.71 -0.11 -10.17
N LYS A 84 15.87 0.28 -9.19
CA LYS A 84 15.47 1.68 -9.03
C LYS A 84 16.67 2.54 -8.63
N ALA A 85 17.53 2.07 -7.72
CA ALA A 85 18.76 2.76 -7.34
C ALA A 85 19.67 2.99 -8.54
N TYR A 86 19.85 1.96 -9.38
CA TYR A 86 20.60 2.08 -10.64
C TYR A 86 20.00 3.13 -11.57
N THR A 87 18.68 3.12 -11.80
CA THR A 87 18.02 4.13 -12.66
C THR A 87 18.10 5.56 -12.11
N LEU A 88 18.29 5.70 -10.80
CA LEU A 88 18.48 7.00 -10.15
C LEU A 88 19.93 7.48 -10.25
N GLY A 89 20.88 6.62 -10.64
CA GLY A 89 22.30 6.95 -10.72
C GLY A 89 23.08 6.70 -9.43
N MET A 90 22.55 5.87 -8.52
CA MET A 90 23.27 5.48 -7.31
C MET A 90 24.32 4.40 -7.61
N SER A 91 25.46 4.46 -6.92
CA SER A 91 26.45 3.39 -6.95
C SER A 91 25.96 2.15 -6.17
N PRO A 92 26.48 0.95 -6.47
CA PRO A 92 26.17 -0.25 -5.69
C PRO A 92 26.45 -0.08 -4.20
N GLU A 93 27.55 0.59 -3.84
CA GLU A 93 27.95 0.82 -2.45
C GLU A 93 27.01 1.80 -1.72
N GLU A 94 26.53 2.84 -2.40
CA GLU A 94 25.52 3.78 -1.88
C GLU A 94 24.21 3.07 -1.58
N PHE A 95 23.80 2.15 -2.46
CA PHE A 95 22.62 1.34 -2.27
C PHE A 95 22.79 0.26 -1.18
N ASP A 96 23.95 -0.37 -1.08
CA ASP A 96 24.22 -1.35 -0.04
C ASP A 96 24.17 -0.73 1.36
N ARG A 97 24.67 0.50 1.53
CA ARG A 97 24.51 1.26 2.79
C ARG A 97 23.03 1.47 3.16
N LEU A 98 22.20 1.83 2.18
CA LEU A 98 20.75 1.96 2.37
C LEU A 98 20.11 0.63 2.79
N LYS A 99 20.49 -0.46 2.12
CA LYS A 99 19.97 -1.81 2.37
C LYS A 99 20.35 -2.30 3.77
N HIS A 100 21.61 -2.12 4.18
CA HIS A 100 22.09 -2.45 5.53
C HIS A 100 21.41 -1.61 6.62
N PHE A 101 21.17 -0.33 6.36
CA PHE A 101 20.45 0.52 7.31
C PHE A 101 19.03 0.00 7.58
N ARG A 102 18.33 -0.41 6.51
CA ARG A 102 16.99 -1.00 6.57
C ARG A 102 16.97 -2.39 7.21
N SER A 103 17.98 -3.23 6.97
CA SER A 103 18.05 -4.56 7.58
C SER A 103 18.19 -4.49 9.11
N ASN A 104 18.77 -3.41 9.63
CA ASN A 104 18.85 -3.14 11.07
C ASN A 104 17.56 -2.51 11.65
N ASN A 105 16.45 -2.61 10.92
CA ASN A 105 15.14 -2.06 11.28
C ASN A 105 15.12 -0.52 11.46
N ASN A 106 16.07 0.18 10.84
CA ASN A 106 16.12 1.65 10.83
C ASN A 106 15.50 2.21 9.54
N TRP A 107 14.88 3.38 9.65
CA TRP A 107 14.14 4.02 8.56
C TRP A 107 14.62 5.45 8.32
N ILE A 108 14.67 5.86 7.06
CA ILE A 108 15.04 7.20 6.63
C ILE A 108 13.82 8.10 6.75
N ASN A 109 13.95 9.16 7.53
CA ASN A 109 12.86 10.10 7.81
C ASN A 109 13.12 11.50 7.21
N SER A 110 14.26 11.72 6.57
CA SER A 110 14.55 13.03 5.98
C SER A 110 15.53 12.91 4.81
N ILE A 111 15.57 13.97 3.98
CA ILE A 111 16.58 14.10 2.91
C ILE A 111 18.00 14.09 3.53
N ALA A 112 18.17 14.73 4.69
CA ALA A 112 19.44 14.74 5.42
C ALA A 112 19.84 13.35 5.92
N ASP A 113 18.89 12.56 6.43
CA ASP A 113 19.13 11.16 6.80
C ASP A 113 19.52 10.31 5.59
N PHE A 114 18.85 10.53 4.45
CA PHE A 114 19.20 9.84 3.23
C PHE A 114 20.65 10.10 2.85
N LYS A 115 21.07 11.38 2.79
CA LYS A 115 22.46 11.75 2.53
C LYS A 115 23.43 11.12 3.51
N ARG A 116 23.12 11.17 4.81
CA ARG A 116 23.99 10.63 5.88
C ARG A 116 24.20 9.13 5.75
N VAL A 117 23.14 8.38 5.43
CA VAL A 117 23.17 6.92 5.32
C VAL A 117 23.80 6.48 4.01
N THR A 118 23.32 6.99 2.89
CA THR A 118 23.75 6.55 1.55
C THR A 118 25.05 7.20 1.13
N GLN A 119 25.45 8.33 1.73
CA GLN A 119 26.65 9.10 1.37
C GLN A 119 26.70 9.48 -0.12
N VAL A 120 25.52 9.65 -0.74
CA VAL A 120 25.41 10.11 -2.13
C VAL A 120 25.97 11.52 -2.31
N SER A 121 26.43 11.81 -3.53
CA SER A 121 26.90 13.15 -3.88
C SER A 121 25.79 14.21 -3.76
N ASP A 122 26.19 15.45 -3.47
CA ASP A 122 25.24 16.57 -3.35
C ASP A 122 24.49 16.85 -4.65
N SER A 123 25.16 16.67 -5.80
CA SER A 123 24.52 16.79 -7.12
C SER A 123 23.43 15.74 -7.30
N LEU A 124 23.74 14.47 -7.01
CA LEU A 124 22.77 13.38 -7.14
C LEU A 124 21.58 13.57 -6.19
N LEU A 125 21.85 13.98 -4.95
CA LEU A 125 20.81 14.24 -3.97
C LEU A 125 19.86 15.37 -4.42
N ALA A 126 20.41 16.45 -5.00
CA ALA A 126 19.62 17.54 -5.54
C ALA A 126 18.69 17.07 -6.68
N ASP A 127 19.14 16.13 -7.50
CA ASP A 127 18.36 15.59 -8.62
C ASP A 127 17.23 14.64 -8.18
N ILE A 128 17.43 13.87 -7.11
CA ILE A 128 16.48 12.83 -6.69
C ILE A 128 15.57 13.26 -5.53
N SER A 129 16.03 14.17 -4.66
CA SER A 129 15.28 14.57 -3.45
C SER A 129 13.94 15.25 -3.70
N PRO A 130 13.70 16.01 -4.79
CA PRO A 130 12.37 16.57 -5.10
C PRO A 130 11.28 15.50 -5.28
N TYR A 131 11.70 14.27 -5.57
CA TYR A 131 10.80 13.13 -5.79
C TYR A 131 10.60 12.29 -4.53
N PHE A 132 11.24 12.62 -3.40
CA PHE A 132 11.06 11.85 -2.17
C PHE A 132 9.67 12.10 -1.56
N LYS A 133 8.95 11.01 -1.34
CA LYS A 133 7.67 10.97 -0.62
C LYS A 133 7.86 10.22 0.68
N PHE A 134 7.95 10.97 1.77
CA PHE A 134 7.87 10.38 3.11
C PHE A 134 6.41 10.27 3.56
N PRO A 135 6.07 9.31 4.43
CA PRO A 135 4.76 9.22 5.04
C PRO A 135 4.36 10.50 5.78
N ASP A 136 3.04 10.75 5.89
CA ASP A 136 2.50 11.96 6.53
C ASP A 136 2.98 12.16 7.97
N TRP A 137 3.22 11.07 8.71
CA TRP A 137 3.73 11.14 10.09
C TRP A 137 5.15 11.70 10.20
N VAL A 138 5.89 11.75 9.09
CA VAL A 138 7.25 12.30 8.99
C VAL A 138 7.23 13.78 8.59
N THR A 139 6.49 14.13 7.54
CA THR A 139 6.53 15.45 6.89
C THR A 139 5.55 16.45 7.47
N ASN A 140 4.41 15.98 7.94
CA ASN A 140 3.42 16.79 8.63
C ASN A 140 3.04 16.06 9.92
N PRO A 141 3.99 15.95 10.88
CA PRO A 141 3.66 15.39 12.18
C PRO A 141 2.51 16.22 12.71
N LYS A 142 1.31 15.61 12.79
CA LYS A 142 0.09 16.28 13.25
C LYS A 142 0.50 17.14 14.45
N PRO A 143 0.19 18.45 14.47
CA PRO A 143 0.52 19.29 15.62
C PRO A 143 0.07 18.49 16.82
N LYS A 144 0.97 18.31 17.79
CA LYS A 144 0.68 17.57 19.02
C LYS A 144 -0.58 18.22 19.59
N ARG A 145 -1.77 17.72 19.21
CA ARG A 145 -3.05 18.04 19.81
C ARG A 145 -2.78 17.69 21.24
N ASN A 146 -2.52 18.70 22.08
CA ASN A 146 -1.95 18.59 23.43
C ASN A 146 -1.97 17.15 23.80
N SER A 147 -0.89 16.42 23.42
CA SER A 147 -0.91 14.97 23.50
C SER A 147 -1.36 14.76 24.92
N TYR A 148 -2.56 14.20 25.14
CA TYR A 148 -3.01 13.80 26.46
C TYR A 148 -1.77 13.21 27.06
N LYS A 149 -1.18 13.92 28.05
CA LYS A 149 0.22 13.76 28.36
C LYS A 149 0.43 12.27 28.45
N SER A 150 1.06 11.69 27.42
CA SER A 150 1.80 10.46 27.59
C SER A 150 3.10 10.90 28.29
N LYS A 151 2.90 11.55 29.44
CA LYS A 151 3.51 11.11 30.68
C LYS A 151 3.24 9.62 30.63
N SER A 152 4.26 8.85 30.31
CA SER A 152 4.38 7.48 30.76
C SER A 152 3.22 7.12 31.70
N ILE A 153 2.22 6.42 31.16
CA ILE A 153 1.42 5.50 31.97
C ILE A 153 2.30 4.25 32.12
N GLU A 154 3.58 4.41 32.47
CA GLU A 154 4.15 4.08 33.79
C GLU A 154 3.76 4.95 35.00
N LYS A 155 2.69 5.74 34.95
CA LYS A 155 1.77 5.75 36.10
C LYS A 155 0.98 4.46 36.00
N GLY A 156 1.44 3.45 36.75
CA GLY A 156 0.93 2.08 36.69
C GLY A 156 -0.58 2.04 36.45
N PHE A 157 -0.99 1.15 35.54
CA PHE A 157 -2.33 0.58 35.66
C PHE A 157 -2.51 0.28 37.14
N VAL A 158 -3.49 0.93 37.78
CA VAL A 158 -3.81 0.62 39.16
C VAL A 158 -4.40 -0.77 39.07
N ASP A 159 -3.55 -1.77 39.24
CA ASP A 159 -4.00 -3.13 39.46
C ASP A 159 -4.59 -3.11 40.86
N LEU A 160 -5.91 -2.93 40.89
CA LEU A 160 -6.63 -2.89 42.14
C LEU A 160 -6.43 -4.24 42.83
N ALA A 161 -6.26 -4.23 44.14
CA ALA A 161 -6.36 -5.47 44.88
C ALA A 161 -7.77 -6.06 44.71
N PHE A 162 -7.92 -7.37 44.83
CA PHE A 162 -9.19 -8.06 44.54
C PHE A 162 -10.39 -7.45 45.28
N ASP A 163 -10.20 -7.04 46.53
CA ASP A 163 -11.19 -6.34 47.37
C ASP A 163 -11.63 -4.98 46.79
N GLN A 164 -10.74 -4.29 46.09
CA GLN A 164 -11.00 -2.99 45.47
C GLN A 164 -11.59 -3.09 44.06
N LYS A 165 -11.51 -4.25 43.39
CA LYS A 165 -12.08 -4.45 42.05
C LYS A 165 -13.61 -4.37 42.08
N THR A 166 -14.20 -3.80 41.03
CA THR A 166 -15.65 -3.84 40.82
C THR A 166 -16.07 -5.24 40.40
N ASP A 167 -17.21 -5.69 40.88
CA ASP A 167 -17.75 -6.99 40.49
C ASP A 167 -18.21 -6.99 39.03
N LEU A 168 -17.64 -7.88 38.22
CA LEU A 168 -17.93 -8.00 36.79
C LEU A 168 -19.41 -8.36 36.54
N ASN A 169 -20.05 -9.08 37.46
CA ASN A 169 -21.45 -9.44 37.34
C ASN A 169 -22.41 -8.29 37.60
N ASN A 170 -21.98 -7.30 38.40
CA ASN A 170 -22.77 -6.11 38.72
C ASN A 170 -22.30 -4.86 37.96
N ALA A 171 -21.25 -4.96 37.15
CA ALA A 171 -20.69 -3.84 36.41
C ALA A 171 -21.70 -3.21 35.43
N THR A 172 -21.79 -1.88 35.48
CA THR A 172 -22.61 -1.07 34.57
C THR A 172 -21.87 -0.78 33.27
N SER A 173 -22.61 -0.40 32.22
CA SER A 173 -22.00 -0.01 30.94
C SER A 173 -21.06 1.18 31.11
N GLU A 174 -21.41 2.15 31.94
CA GLU A 174 -20.61 3.34 32.22
C GLU A 174 -19.30 3.01 32.92
N GLU A 175 -19.31 2.06 33.86
CA GLU A 175 -18.09 1.59 34.54
C GLU A 175 -17.18 0.81 33.59
N LEU A 176 -17.74 -0.08 32.76
CA LEU A 176 -16.96 -0.82 31.76
C LEU A 176 -16.29 0.12 30.75
N GLN A 177 -16.97 1.22 30.37
CA GLN A 177 -16.44 2.23 29.46
C GLN A 177 -15.26 3.04 30.05
N LYS A 178 -14.99 2.96 31.36
CA LYS A 178 -13.78 3.54 31.97
C LYS A 178 -12.52 2.79 31.56
N VAL A 179 -12.65 1.54 31.11
CA VAL A 179 -11.52 0.74 30.62
C VAL A 179 -11.10 1.23 29.24
N SER A 180 -9.84 1.63 29.10
CA SER A 180 -9.29 2.02 27.80
C SER A 180 -9.45 0.89 26.78
N GLY A 181 -10.12 1.17 25.67
CA GLY A 181 -10.44 0.21 24.62
C GLY A 181 -11.81 -0.45 24.75
N ILE A 182 -12.62 -0.11 25.76
CA ILE A 182 -14.04 -0.46 25.84
C ILE A 182 -14.86 0.80 25.59
N GLY A 183 -15.51 0.87 24.43
CA GLY A 183 -16.53 1.88 24.13
C GLY A 183 -17.94 1.34 24.35
N VAL A 184 -18.93 2.16 23.98
CA VAL A 184 -20.37 1.82 24.05
C VAL A 184 -20.64 0.41 23.49
N ALA A 185 -20.21 0.12 22.26
CA ALA A 185 -20.45 -1.17 21.62
C ALA A 185 -19.87 -2.37 22.38
N LEU A 186 -18.64 -2.27 22.90
CA LEU A 186 -17.99 -3.39 23.60
C LEU A 186 -18.57 -3.57 25.01
N SER A 187 -18.91 -2.49 25.71
CA SER A 187 -19.58 -2.58 27.01
C SER A 187 -20.94 -3.27 26.89
N SER A 188 -21.74 -2.94 25.87
CA SER A 188 -23.02 -3.61 25.60
C SER A 188 -22.84 -5.09 25.29
N ARG A 189 -21.76 -5.49 24.59
CA ARG A 189 -21.47 -6.91 24.32
C ARG A 189 -21.06 -7.68 25.56
N ILE A 190 -20.27 -7.08 26.45
CA ILE A 190 -19.88 -7.70 27.73
C ILE A 190 -21.14 -7.98 28.56
N ILE A 191 -22.02 -6.98 28.68
CA ILE A 191 -23.30 -7.11 29.39
C ILE A 191 -24.19 -8.16 28.72
N ALA A 192 -24.40 -8.09 27.40
CA ALA A 192 -25.22 -9.07 26.69
C ALA A 192 -24.68 -10.50 26.83
N TYR A 193 -23.35 -10.68 26.82
CA TYR A 193 -22.74 -11.99 27.02
C TYR A 193 -22.92 -12.47 28.46
N ARG A 194 -22.68 -11.62 29.47
CA ARG A 194 -22.96 -11.89 30.89
C ARG A 194 -24.39 -12.39 31.06
N ASP A 195 -25.35 -11.64 30.54
CA ASP A 195 -26.77 -11.93 30.70
C ASP A 195 -27.15 -13.23 29.97
N LYS A 196 -26.57 -13.49 28.78
CA LYS A 196 -26.75 -14.73 28.02
C LYS A 196 -26.31 -15.98 28.81
N ILE A 197 -25.18 -15.91 29.51
CA ILE A 197 -24.69 -17.03 30.32
C ILE A 197 -25.28 -17.01 31.74
N GLY A 198 -26.14 -16.05 32.07
CA GLY A 198 -26.78 -15.87 33.38
C GLY A 198 -25.85 -15.39 34.49
N GLY A 199 -24.73 -14.75 34.13
CA GLY A 199 -23.67 -14.33 35.04
C GLY A 199 -22.35 -15.08 34.81
N PHE A 200 -21.25 -14.37 34.94
CA PHE A 200 -19.91 -14.94 34.94
C PHE A 200 -19.66 -15.76 36.21
N SER A 201 -19.03 -16.90 36.06
CA SER A 201 -18.52 -17.76 37.12
C SER A 201 -17.02 -17.56 37.33
N ASN A 202 -16.29 -17.14 36.29
CA ASN A 202 -14.85 -16.90 36.34
C ASN A 202 -14.43 -15.81 35.35
N ASP A 203 -13.41 -15.04 35.73
CA ASP A 203 -12.81 -13.97 34.92
C ASP A 203 -12.44 -14.41 33.50
N ILE A 204 -12.03 -15.67 33.31
CA ILE A 204 -11.62 -16.19 32.01
C ILE A 204 -12.75 -16.19 30.98
N GLN A 205 -14.02 -16.23 31.40
CA GLN A 205 -15.17 -16.15 30.49
C GLN A 205 -15.27 -14.79 29.78
N LEU A 206 -14.56 -13.75 30.26
CA LEU A 206 -14.48 -12.47 29.56
C LEU A 206 -13.77 -12.60 28.20
N TYR A 207 -12.88 -13.58 28.04
CA TYR A 207 -12.23 -13.87 26.77
C TYR A 207 -13.18 -14.46 25.70
N SER A 208 -14.35 -14.96 26.11
CA SER A 208 -15.36 -15.48 25.20
C SER A 208 -16.25 -14.37 24.61
N VAL A 209 -16.10 -13.13 25.06
CA VAL A 209 -16.87 -11.99 24.53
C VAL A 209 -16.37 -11.62 23.14
N TRP A 210 -17.28 -11.67 22.16
CA TRP A 210 -16.93 -11.43 20.77
C TRP A 210 -16.44 -9.98 20.51
N GLY A 211 -15.27 -9.89 19.88
CA GLY A 211 -14.61 -8.63 19.53
C GLY A 211 -13.82 -7.98 20.66
N LEU A 212 -13.66 -8.67 21.80
CA LEU A 212 -12.81 -8.22 22.90
C LEU A 212 -11.38 -8.76 22.71
N ASN A 213 -10.44 -7.86 22.43
CA ASN A 213 -9.03 -8.24 22.28
C ASN A 213 -8.43 -8.65 23.63
N GLU A 214 -7.48 -9.60 23.64
CA GLU A 214 -6.80 -10.07 24.86
C GLU A 214 -6.20 -8.93 25.70
N SER A 215 -5.63 -7.91 25.05
CA SER A 215 -5.07 -6.76 25.78
C SER A 215 -6.14 -5.93 26.48
N VAL A 216 -7.36 -5.84 25.91
CA VAL A 216 -8.50 -5.17 26.52
C VAL A 216 -8.97 -5.99 27.72
N VAL A 217 -9.10 -7.32 27.57
CA VAL A 217 -9.47 -8.23 28.67
C VAL A 217 -8.52 -8.05 29.86
N LYS A 218 -7.21 -8.09 29.64
CA LYS A 218 -6.21 -7.89 30.71
C LYS A 218 -6.40 -6.54 31.43
N ARG A 219 -6.65 -5.46 30.66
CA ARG A 219 -6.93 -4.14 31.24
C ARG A 219 -8.23 -4.11 32.04
N THR A 220 -9.27 -4.79 31.57
CA THR A 220 -10.52 -4.93 32.32
C THR A 220 -10.27 -5.66 33.64
N LEU A 221 -9.50 -6.74 33.61
CA LEU A 221 -9.21 -7.55 34.79
C LEU A 221 -8.34 -6.84 35.84
N HIS A 222 -7.71 -5.70 35.52
CA HIS A 222 -7.06 -4.85 36.52
C HIS A 222 -8.06 -4.07 37.38
N LEU A 223 -9.27 -3.81 36.85
CA LEU A 223 -10.30 -3.00 37.51
C LEU A 223 -11.52 -3.82 37.95
N PHE A 224 -11.77 -4.94 37.30
CA PHE A 224 -12.93 -5.79 37.51
C PHE A 224 -12.50 -7.22 37.82
N ALA A 225 -13.30 -7.91 38.63
CA ALA A 225 -13.18 -9.35 38.85
C ALA A 225 -14.57 -9.92 39.11
N VAL A 226 -14.76 -11.21 38.86
CA VAL A 226 -15.98 -11.92 39.25
C VAL A 226 -15.97 -12.09 40.77
N LYS A 227 -16.78 -11.29 41.48
CA LYS A 227 -16.89 -11.35 42.94
C LYS A 227 -18.10 -12.17 43.39
N THR A 228 -19.16 -12.19 42.59
CA THR A 228 -20.32 -13.06 42.83
C THR A 228 -20.37 -14.15 41.75
N PRO A 229 -19.51 -15.18 41.83
CA PRO A 229 -19.45 -16.20 40.79
C PRO A 229 -20.77 -16.95 40.69
N LYS A 230 -21.29 -17.08 39.46
CA LYS A 230 -22.41 -17.99 39.19
C LYS A 230 -21.98 -19.43 39.48
N GLU A 231 -22.80 -20.17 40.22
CA GLU A 231 -22.56 -21.60 40.43
C GLU A 231 -22.72 -22.38 39.12
N ILE A 232 -21.74 -23.25 38.85
CA ILE A 232 -21.75 -24.16 37.70
C ILE A 232 -21.83 -25.58 38.23
N THR A 233 -22.87 -26.30 37.85
CA THR A 233 -22.91 -27.77 37.97
C THR A 233 -22.02 -28.37 36.92
N LYS A 234 -20.92 -28.99 37.35
CA LYS A 234 -19.99 -29.67 36.46
C LYS A 234 -20.60 -30.99 35.98
N MET A 235 -20.32 -31.34 34.73
CA MET A 235 -20.64 -32.65 34.17
C MET A 235 -19.37 -33.47 34.03
N ASP A 236 -19.44 -34.76 34.36
CA ASP A 236 -18.32 -35.67 34.17
C ASP A 236 -18.05 -35.84 32.66
N ILE A 237 -16.83 -35.52 32.26
CA ILE A 237 -16.39 -35.56 30.86
C ILE A 237 -16.40 -36.97 30.29
N ASN A 238 -16.17 -38.00 31.12
CA ASN A 238 -16.09 -39.39 30.66
C ASN A 238 -17.46 -40.00 30.37
N SER A 239 -18.52 -39.49 31.00
CA SER A 239 -19.90 -39.93 30.82
C SER A 239 -20.75 -38.98 29.94
N ALA A 240 -20.34 -37.72 29.77
CA ALA A 240 -21.05 -36.75 28.95
C ALA A 240 -21.19 -37.16 27.48
N SER A 241 -22.33 -36.83 26.86
CA SER A 241 -22.52 -36.93 25.42
C SER A 241 -21.96 -35.72 24.68
N ALA A 242 -21.74 -35.83 23.36
CA ALA A 242 -21.37 -34.68 22.54
C ALA A 242 -22.39 -33.53 22.64
N SER A 243 -23.68 -33.85 22.78
CA SER A 243 -24.73 -32.84 22.98
C SER A 243 -24.61 -32.12 24.32
N ASP A 244 -24.26 -32.85 25.39
CA ASP A 244 -24.06 -32.26 26.72
C ASP A 244 -22.86 -31.30 26.70
N ILE A 245 -21.74 -31.71 26.10
CA ILE A 245 -20.54 -30.87 25.96
C ILE A 245 -20.84 -29.62 25.11
N ALA A 246 -21.70 -29.73 24.10
CA ALA A 246 -22.12 -28.60 23.27
C ALA A 246 -22.96 -27.55 24.03
N THR A 247 -23.49 -27.88 25.21
CA THR A 247 -24.19 -26.89 26.06
C THR A 247 -23.24 -25.87 26.69
N ILE A 248 -21.93 -26.16 26.71
CA ILE A 248 -20.91 -25.27 27.27
C ILE A 248 -20.84 -23.98 26.43
N PRO A 249 -20.98 -22.79 27.06
CA PRO A 249 -20.90 -21.52 26.36
C PRO A 249 -19.62 -21.36 25.52
N GLY A 250 -19.79 -21.09 24.23
CA GLY A 250 -18.68 -20.87 23.30
C GLY A 250 -18.14 -22.15 22.64
N ILE A 251 -18.75 -23.31 22.89
CA ILE A 251 -18.42 -24.59 22.25
C ILE A 251 -19.43 -24.90 21.16
N SER A 252 -18.94 -25.17 19.94
CA SER A 252 -19.80 -25.64 18.84
C SER A 252 -20.02 -27.14 18.95
N PHE A 253 -21.11 -27.63 18.36
CA PHE A 253 -21.39 -29.07 18.31
C PHE A 253 -20.26 -29.87 17.67
N ASP A 254 -19.63 -29.34 16.61
CA ASP A 254 -18.49 -30.00 15.95
C ASP A 254 -17.31 -30.19 16.89
N LEU A 255 -16.96 -29.16 17.69
CA LEU A 255 -15.87 -29.26 18.66
C LEU A 255 -16.25 -30.20 19.81
N ALA A 256 -17.50 -30.14 20.27
CA ALA A 256 -18.00 -31.05 21.30
C ALA A 256 -17.95 -32.52 20.84
N LYS A 257 -18.29 -32.77 19.58
CA LYS A 257 -18.20 -34.09 18.95
C LYS A 257 -16.75 -34.57 18.88
N GLU A 258 -15.81 -33.72 18.47
CA GLU A 258 -14.38 -34.07 18.44
C GLU A 258 -13.84 -34.41 19.84
N ILE A 259 -14.23 -33.65 20.86
CA ILE A 259 -13.87 -33.95 22.26
C ILE A 259 -14.42 -35.31 22.67
N TRP A 260 -15.70 -35.56 22.38
CA TRP A 260 -16.36 -36.82 22.71
C TRP A 260 -15.72 -38.03 21.99
N GLU A 261 -15.41 -37.90 20.69
CA GLU A 261 -14.71 -38.93 19.91
C GLU A 261 -13.31 -39.21 20.46
N ALA A 262 -12.57 -38.16 20.86
CA ALA A 262 -11.25 -38.30 21.45
C ALA A 262 -11.29 -39.06 22.78
N ILE A 263 -12.33 -38.88 23.59
CA ILE A 263 -12.54 -39.63 24.84
C ILE A 263 -12.87 -41.10 24.53
N ARG A 264 -13.77 -41.35 23.56
CA ARG A 264 -14.14 -42.73 23.17
C ARG A 264 -12.97 -43.52 22.61
N LEU A 265 -12.09 -42.87 21.85
CA LEU A 265 -10.88 -43.50 21.32
C LEU A 265 -9.89 -43.90 22.42
N ARG A 266 -9.85 -43.14 23.52
CA ARG A 266 -8.99 -43.40 24.69
C ARG A 266 -9.66 -44.27 25.76
N GLU A 267 -10.91 -44.67 25.54
CA GLU A 267 -11.83 -45.33 26.49
C GLU A 267 -12.21 -44.47 27.72
N ARG A 268 -11.23 -43.77 28.30
CA ARG A 268 -11.37 -42.84 29.41
C ARG A 268 -10.21 -41.83 29.36
N ILE A 269 -10.44 -40.64 29.91
CA ILE A 269 -9.36 -39.68 30.17
C ILE A 269 -9.19 -39.49 31.68
N GLU A 270 -7.93 -39.38 32.11
CA GLU A 270 -7.55 -39.15 33.50
C GLU A 270 -7.16 -37.70 33.73
N SER A 271 -6.76 -36.99 32.66
CA SER A 271 -6.38 -35.59 32.72
C SER A 271 -6.88 -34.78 31.53
N PHE A 272 -7.29 -33.53 31.80
CA PHE A 272 -7.64 -32.57 30.75
C PHE A 272 -6.48 -32.25 29.81
N SER A 273 -5.22 -32.48 30.22
CA SER A 273 -4.05 -32.30 29.33
C SER A 273 -4.06 -33.27 28.15
N GLU A 274 -4.78 -34.39 28.25
CA GLU A 274 -4.92 -35.32 27.13
C GLU A 274 -5.72 -34.74 25.96
N LEU A 275 -6.53 -33.72 26.22
CA LEU A 275 -7.34 -33.00 25.23
C LEU A 275 -6.55 -31.91 24.51
N GLU A 276 -5.34 -31.55 24.97
CA GLU A 276 -4.49 -30.54 24.32
C GLU A 276 -4.05 -30.95 22.91
N LYS A 277 -4.13 -32.25 22.58
CA LYS A 277 -3.79 -32.81 21.27
C LYS A 277 -4.89 -32.64 20.21
N ILE A 278 -6.05 -32.07 20.57
CA ILE A 278 -7.15 -31.81 19.64
C ILE A 278 -6.87 -30.49 18.91
N ASP A 279 -6.60 -30.54 17.61
CA ASP A 279 -6.16 -29.39 16.80
C ASP A 279 -7.06 -28.14 16.92
N LYS A 280 -8.38 -28.32 17.09
CA LYS A 280 -9.35 -27.21 17.19
C LYS A 280 -9.49 -26.64 18.61
N LEU A 281 -8.80 -27.21 19.59
CA LEU A 281 -8.89 -26.84 20.99
C LEU A 281 -7.68 -26.00 21.44
N SER A 282 -7.81 -24.68 21.38
CA SER A 282 -6.79 -23.77 21.93
C SER A 282 -6.65 -23.90 23.46
N PRO A 283 -5.49 -23.58 24.06
CA PRO A 283 -5.30 -23.62 25.52
C PRO A 283 -6.32 -22.78 26.32
N LEU A 284 -6.72 -21.62 25.76
CA LEU A 284 -7.74 -20.76 26.37
C LEU A 284 -9.12 -21.43 26.38
N LYS A 285 -9.52 -22.07 25.28
CA LYS A 285 -10.77 -22.84 25.20
C LYS A 285 -10.76 -24.03 26.16
N LEU A 286 -9.63 -24.73 26.28
CA LEU A 286 -9.51 -25.84 27.23
C LEU A 286 -9.78 -25.36 28.68
N ARG A 287 -9.17 -24.24 29.08
CA ARG A 287 -9.42 -23.64 30.41
C ARG A 287 -10.87 -23.19 30.60
N LEU A 288 -11.53 -22.70 29.55
CA LEU A 288 -12.96 -22.36 29.62
C LEU A 288 -13.83 -23.59 29.83
N ILE A 289 -13.55 -24.68 29.13
CA ILE A 289 -14.29 -25.95 29.23
C ILE A 289 -14.11 -26.58 30.62
N GLN A 290 -12.91 -26.51 31.20
CA GLN A 290 -12.61 -27.01 32.55
C GLN A 290 -13.47 -26.38 33.66
N LEU A 291 -14.09 -25.22 33.40
CA LEU A 291 -15.04 -24.64 34.35
C LEU A 291 -16.33 -25.46 34.47
N TYR A 292 -16.72 -26.15 33.40
CA TYR A 292 -18.00 -26.87 33.27
C TYR A 292 -17.86 -28.38 33.33
N LEU A 293 -16.63 -28.91 33.27
CA LEU A 293 -16.37 -30.35 33.25
C LEU A 293 -15.66 -30.82 34.53
N SER A 294 -15.98 -32.02 34.98
CA SER A 294 -15.23 -32.80 35.99
C SER A 294 -14.65 -34.07 35.36
N ILE A 295 -13.66 -34.65 36.03
CA ILE A 295 -13.16 -36.00 35.76
C ILE A 295 -13.40 -36.77 37.05
N ASP A 296 -14.43 -37.61 37.06
CA ASP A 296 -14.79 -38.48 38.18
C ASP A 296 -14.50 -39.94 37.84
#